data_AF-A0A2A4IN34-F1
#
_entry.id   AF-A0A2A4IN34-F1
#
_cell.length_a   1.000
_cell.length_b   1.000
_cell.length_c   1.000
_cell.angle_alpha   90.00
_cell.angle_beta   90.00
_cell.angle_gamma   90.00
#
_symmetry.space_group_name_H-M   'P 1'
#
loop_
_entity.id
_entity.type
_entity.pdbx_description
1 polymer ?
#
loop_
_entity_poly.entity_id
_entity_poly.type
_entity_poly.pdbx_seq_one_letter_code
_entity_poly.pdbx_strand_id
1 'polypeptide(L)'
;MKKQIPNLLSISRIVLSPLVIFLYFYNSMISAVLALIFLILLEITDALDGAMARKLNLVSDLGKVLDPFADTVFHITMFTIFLYEGSMPIWMYIISLYRDMFSMFIRILGGLKGFAVAAKFSGKLKTASRAAAVVIIFLIKILKHTSIVLPYNEIIYYSLLVVTIITIYSFFDYMPLITGKSTKK
;
A
#
# COMPACT_ATOMS: atom_id res chain seq x y z
N MET A 1 11.69 -1.67 -25.86
CA MET A 1 12.12 -0.95 -24.64
C MET A 1 11.02 -0.13 -23.96
N LYS A 2 10.20 0.71 -24.64
CA LYS A 2 9.14 1.52 -23.98
C LYS A 2 8.08 0.73 -23.18
N LYS A 3 7.76 -0.52 -23.56
CA LYS A 3 6.80 -1.40 -22.86
C LYS A 3 7.26 -1.89 -21.47
N GLN A 4 8.54 -1.70 -21.10
CA GLN A 4 9.11 -2.26 -19.86
C GLN A 4 9.28 -1.23 -18.73
N ILE A 5 9.13 0.06 -19.01
CA ILE A 5 9.34 1.14 -18.03
C ILE A 5 8.42 1.00 -16.81
N PRO A 6 7.10 0.76 -16.96
CA PRO A 6 6.21 0.59 -15.79
C PRO A 6 6.58 -0.64 -14.96
N ASN A 7 6.98 -1.73 -15.62
CA ASN A 7 7.36 -2.97 -14.94
C ASN A 7 8.65 -2.81 -14.13
N LEU A 8 9.62 -2.02 -14.62
CA LEU A 8 10.87 -1.78 -13.92
C LEU A 8 10.65 -1.01 -12.61
N LEU A 9 9.65 -0.14 -12.56
CA LEU A 9 9.31 0.66 -11.39
C LEU A 9 8.51 -0.13 -10.34
N SER A 10 7.69 -1.08 -10.78
CA SER A 10 7.07 -2.05 -9.87
C SER A 10 8.12 -3.02 -9.29
N ILE A 11 9.08 -3.47 -10.10
CA ILE A 11 10.23 -4.26 -9.62
C ILE A 11 11.09 -3.45 -8.64
N SER A 12 11.39 -2.19 -8.96
CA SER A 12 12.19 -1.35 -8.08
C SER A 12 11.50 -1.19 -6.72
N ARG A 13 10.18 -0.99 -6.66
CA ARG A 13 9.43 -0.96 -5.39
C ARG A 13 9.57 -2.23 -4.57
N ILE A 14 9.49 -3.41 -5.21
CA ILE A 14 9.67 -4.68 -4.52
C ILE A 14 11.07 -4.74 -3.89
N VAL A 15 12.11 -4.42 -4.68
CA VAL A 15 13.52 -4.47 -4.25
C VAL A 15 13.85 -3.39 -3.21
N LEU A 16 13.23 -2.21 -3.32
CA LEU A 16 13.47 -1.06 -2.48
C LEU A 16 12.61 -1.05 -1.21
N SER A 17 11.49 -1.77 -1.17
CA SER A 17 10.64 -1.83 0.03
C SER A 17 11.38 -2.28 1.30
N PRO A 18 12.30 -3.27 1.27
CA PRO A 18 13.10 -3.64 2.44
C PRO A 18 14.10 -2.54 2.84
N LEU A 19 14.50 -1.64 1.93
CA LEU A 19 15.37 -0.50 2.28
C LEU A 19 14.72 0.38 3.35
N VAL A 20 13.38 0.50 3.33
CA VAL A 20 12.63 1.26 4.32
C VAL A 20 12.80 0.67 5.73
N ILE A 21 12.93 -0.67 5.85
CA ILE A 21 13.21 -1.35 7.12
C ILE A 21 14.54 -0.81 7.69
N PHE A 22 15.60 -0.80 6.88
CA PHE A 22 16.92 -0.34 7.33
C PHE A 22 16.90 1.13 7.76
N LEU A 23 16.28 2.01 6.96
CA LEU A 23 16.17 3.44 7.29
C LEU A 23 15.33 3.66 8.56
N TYR A 24 14.27 2.86 8.74
CA TYR A 24 13.41 2.95 9.91
C TYR A 24 14.13 2.54 11.21
N PHE A 25 14.89 1.43 11.20
CA PHE A 25 15.57 0.92 12.39
C PHE A 25 16.90 1.62 12.72
N TYR A 26 17.48 2.38 11.79
CA TYR A 26 18.65 3.21 12.07
C TYR A 26 18.39 4.28 13.15
N ASN A 27 17.11 4.59 13.43
CA ASN A 27 16.66 5.38 14.57
C ASN A 27 17.34 6.76 14.75
N SER A 28 17.57 7.46 13.64
CA SER A 28 18.01 8.86 13.68
C SER A 28 16.97 9.78 13.04
N MET A 29 16.99 11.06 13.41
CA MET A 29 16.10 12.05 12.79
C MET A 29 16.30 12.11 11.28
N ILE A 30 17.57 12.06 10.84
CA ILE A 30 17.92 12.07 9.41
C ILE A 30 17.36 10.83 8.72
N SER A 31 17.49 9.64 9.31
CA SER A 31 16.98 8.41 8.69
C SER A 31 15.46 8.39 8.62
N ALA A 32 14.76 8.94 9.61
CA ALA A 32 13.31 9.08 9.60
C ALA A 32 12.83 10.07 8.50
N VAL A 33 13.51 11.20 8.33
CA VAL A 33 13.23 12.16 7.25
C VAL A 33 13.50 11.54 5.87
N LEU A 34 14.64 10.87 5.69
CA LEU A 34 14.97 10.21 4.44
C LEU A 34 13.97 9.12 4.09
N ALA A 35 13.55 8.32 5.07
CA ALA A 35 12.54 7.29 4.86
C ALA A 35 11.19 7.89 4.47
N LEU A 36 10.77 9.00 5.09
CA LEU A 36 9.54 9.69 4.72
C LEU A 36 9.58 10.22 3.28
N ILE A 37 10.68 10.88 2.90
CA ILE A 37 10.88 11.35 1.51
C ILE A 37 10.83 10.16 0.54
N PHE A 38 11.51 9.07 0.88
CA PHE A 38 11.55 7.87 0.06
C PHE A 38 10.18 7.24 -0.14
N LEU A 39 9.37 7.15 0.93
CA LEU A 39 7.99 6.66 0.89
C LEU A 39 7.12 7.50 -0.04
N ILE A 40 7.19 8.83 0.10
CA ILE A 40 6.44 9.77 -0.76
C ILE A 40 6.85 9.59 -2.23
N LEU A 41 8.14 9.46 -2.51
CA LEU A 41 8.64 9.23 -3.87
C LEU A 41 8.10 7.92 -4.44
N LEU A 42 8.15 6.82 -3.68
CA LEU A 42 7.63 5.51 -4.12
C LEU A 42 6.14 5.56 -4.48
N GLU A 43 5.32 6.27 -3.69
CA GLU A 43 3.89 6.42 -3.98
C GLU A 43 3.61 7.32 -5.19
N ILE A 44 4.35 8.44 -5.33
CA ILE A 44 4.21 9.33 -6.49
C ILE A 44 4.61 8.59 -7.77
N THR A 45 5.69 7.83 -7.74
CA THR A 45 6.16 7.04 -8.88
C THR A 45 5.10 6.02 -9.33
N ASP A 46 4.47 5.30 -8.40
CA ASP A 46 3.36 4.38 -8.73
C ASP A 46 2.21 5.07 -9.47
N ALA A 47 1.77 6.22 -8.93
CA ALA A 47 0.66 6.96 -9.51
C ALA A 47 0.98 7.46 -10.93
N LEU A 48 2.21 7.95 -11.14
CA LEU A 48 2.67 8.46 -12.42
C LEU A 48 2.82 7.34 -13.46
N ASP A 49 3.38 6.19 -13.09
CA ASP A 49 3.56 5.06 -13.99
C ASP A 49 2.24 4.44 -14.42
N GLY A 50 1.34 4.25 -13.46
CA GLY A 50 -0.01 3.77 -13.74
C GLY A 50 -0.76 4.73 -14.68
N ALA A 51 -0.55 6.04 -14.56
CA ALA A 51 -1.16 7.03 -15.44
C ALA A 51 -0.52 7.04 -16.84
N MET A 52 0.81 6.97 -16.94
CA MET A 52 1.54 6.94 -18.21
C MET A 52 1.27 5.65 -19.00
N ALA A 53 1.27 4.48 -18.34
CA ALA A 53 0.97 3.21 -18.98
C ALA A 53 -0.44 3.19 -19.61
N ARG A 54 -1.42 3.78 -18.92
CA ARG A 54 -2.80 3.95 -19.42
C ARG A 54 -2.89 4.94 -20.58
N LYS A 55 -2.23 6.10 -20.49
CA LYS A 55 -2.23 7.11 -21.55
C LYS A 55 -1.53 6.63 -22.82
N LEU A 56 -0.50 5.81 -22.69
CA LEU A 56 0.32 5.34 -23.81
C LEU A 56 -0.12 3.96 -24.36
N ASN A 57 -1.21 3.37 -23.84
CA ASN A 57 -1.65 2.01 -24.16
C ASN A 57 -0.53 0.95 -24.02
N LEU A 58 0.38 1.14 -23.05
CA LEU A 58 1.52 0.26 -22.78
C LEU A 58 1.22 -0.73 -21.65
N VAL A 59 -0.04 -1.13 -21.48
CA VAL A 59 -0.43 -2.10 -20.45
C VAL A 59 0.03 -3.49 -20.88
N SER A 60 0.91 -4.11 -20.09
CA SER A 60 1.39 -5.49 -20.32
C SER A 60 0.71 -6.47 -19.37
N ASP A 61 0.54 -7.73 -19.78
CA ASP A 61 -0.06 -8.75 -18.91
C ASP A 61 0.80 -9.05 -17.69
N LEU A 62 2.13 -8.97 -17.83
CA LEU A 62 3.05 -9.04 -16.71
C LEU A 62 2.83 -7.87 -15.73
N GLY A 63 2.70 -6.64 -16.24
CA GLY A 63 2.46 -5.45 -15.40
C GLY A 63 1.16 -5.54 -14.60
N LYS A 64 0.09 -6.08 -15.21
CA LYS A 64 -1.20 -6.29 -14.52
C LYS A 64 -1.10 -7.18 -13.28
N VAL A 65 -0.13 -8.09 -13.24
CA VAL A 65 0.13 -8.98 -12.08
C VAL A 65 1.18 -8.38 -11.15
N LEU A 66 2.22 -7.79 -11.74
CA LEU A 66 3.35 -7.24 -11.00
C LEU A 66 2.96 -6.00 -10.18
N ASP A 67 2.07 -5.14 -10.69
CA ASP A 67 1.67 -3.91 -9.98
C ASP A 67 0.91 -4.22 -8.68
N PRO A 68 -0.15 -5.07 -8.67
CA PRO A 68 -0.81 -5.47 -7.43
C PRO A 68 0.13 -6.22 -6.46
N PHE A 69 1.09 -6.98 -6.99
CA PHE A 69 2.07 -7.70 -6.19
C PHE A 69 3.04 -6.74 -5.49
N ALA A 70 3.64 -5.81 -6.24
CA ALA A 70 4.52 -4.78 -5.70
C ALA A 70 3.83 -3.94 -4.63
N ASP A 71 2.58 -3.52 -4.86
CA ASP A 71 1.76 -2.80 -3.89
C ASP A 71 1.58 -3.60 -2.59
N THR A 72 1.25 -4.90 -2.71
CA THR A 72 1.03 -5.75 -1.54
C THR A 72 2.32 -6.00 -0.76
N VAL A 73 3.44 -6.26 -1.45
CA VAL A 73 4.76 -6.44 -0.82
C VAL A 73 5.16 -5.20 -0.04
N PHE A 74 5.08 -4.02 -0.67
CA PHE A 74 5.41 -2.76 -0.01
C PHE A 74 4.59 -2.54 1.27
N HIS A 75 3.28 -2.74 1.19
CA HIS A 75 2.40 -2.56 2.33
C HIS A 75 2.62 -3.58 3.45
N ILE A 76 2.84 -4.86 3.11
CA ILE A 76 3.19 -5.88 4.09
C ILE A 76 4.49 -5.51 4.80
N THR A 77 5.50 -5.03 4.06
CA THR A 77 6.77 -4.57 4.65
C THR A 77 6.53 -3.49 5.69
N MET A 78 5.77 -2.44 5.34
CA MET A 78 5.47 -1.34 6.28
C MET A 78 4.72 -1.80 7.52
N PHE A 79 3.67 -2.60 7.35
CA PHE A 79 2.85 -3.05 8.47
C PHE A 79 3.58 -4.08 9.35
N THR A 80 4.51 -4.85 8.78
CA THR A 80 5.36 -5.77 9.54
C THR A 80 6.32 -4.98 10.45
N ILE A 81 6.86 -3.85 9.99
CA ILE A 81 7.66 -2.95 10.84
C ILE A 81 6.81 -2.46 12.02
N PHE A 82 5.58 -2.01 11.78
CA PHE A 82 4.71 -1.48 12.84
C PHE A 82 4.23 -2.56 13.80
N LEU A 83 3.99 -3.78 13.31
CA LEU A 83 3.70 -4.94 14.14
C LEU A 83 4.89 -5.26 15.06
N TYR A 84 6.10 -5.28 14.51
CA TYR A 84 7.33 -5.58 15.25
C TYR A 84 7.62 -4.54 16.34
N GLU A 85 7.39 -3.25 16.07
CA GLU A 85 7.54 -2.17 17.06
C GLU A 85 6.45 -2.21 18.17
N GLY A 86 5.40 -3.01 17.98
CA GLY A 86 4.23 -3.03 18.86
C GLY A 86 3.23 -1.89 18.62
N SER A 87 3.49 -1.03 17.63
CA SER A 87 2.61 0.06 17.20
C SER A 87 1.31 -0.44 16.55
N MET A 88 1.35 -1.59 15.86
CA MET A 88 0.20 -2.20 15.21
C MET A 88 -0.19 -3.52 15.91
N PRO A 89 -1.41 -3.63 16.46
CA PRO A 89 -1.92 -4.90 16.97
C PRO A 89 -2.01 -5.98 15.88
N ILE A 90 -1.72 -7.24 16.26
CA ILE A 90 -1.71 -8.37 15.33
C ILE A 90 -3.03 -8.57 14.57
N TRP A 91 -4.17 -8.28 15.21
CA TRP A 91 -5.47 -8.44 14.57
C TRP A 91 -5.67 -7.45 13.41
N MET A 92 -5.17 -6.21 13.52
CA MET A 92 -5.20 -5.22 12.44
C MET A 92 -4.32 -5.67 11.27
N TYR A 93 -3.14 -6.22 11.60
CA TYR A 93 -2.18 -6.72 10.63
C TYR A 93 -2.79 -7.86 9.81
N ILE A 94 -3.35 -8.88 10.48
CA ILE A 94 -3.97 -10.04 9.85
C ILE A 94 -5.11 -9.61 8.91
N ILE A 95 -6.01 -8.74 9.37
CA ILE A 95 -7.12 -8.24 8.53
C ILE A 95 -6.59 -7.57 7.26
N SER A 96 -5.56 -6.74 7.40
CA SER A 96 -4.94 -6.03 6.27
C SER A 96 -4.28 -6.98 5.28
N LEU A 97 -3.53 -7.97 5.79
CA LEU A 97 -2.87 -9.00 5.00
C LEU A 97 -3.87 -9.82 4.19
N TYR A 98 -4.87 -10.41 4.85
CA TYR A 98 -5.88 -11.25 4.19
C TYR A 98 -6.65 -10.48 3.13
N ARG A 99 -7.04 -9.23 3.43
CA ARG A 99 -7.76 -8.39 2.47
C ARG A 99 -6.94 -8.09 1.23
N ASP A 100 -5.65 -7.77 1.38
CA ASP A 100 -4.80 -7.42 0.23
C ASP A 100 -4.48 -8.64 -0.64
N MET A 101 -4.22 -9.80 -0.02
CA MET A 101 -4.11 -11.07 -0.74
C MET A 101 -5.40 -11.41 -1.51
N PHE A 102 -6.57 -11.22 -0.87
CA PHE A 102 -7.86 -11.44 -1.50
C PHE A 102 -8.09 -10.50 -2.71
N SER A 103 -7.75 -9.22 -2.58
CA SER A 103 -7.89 -8.26 -3.68
C SER A 103 -6.96 -8.59 -4.84
N MET A 104 -5.73 -9.02 -4.57
CA MET A 104 -4.79 -9.50 -5.58
C MET A 104 -5.35 -10.74 -6.30
N PHE A 105 -5.85 -11.72 -5.54
CA PHE A 105 -6.42 -12.96 -6.07
C PHE A 105 -7.58 -12.68 -7.04
N ILE A 106 -8.55 -11.84 -6.65
CA ILE A 106 -9.68 -11.48 -7.54
C ILE A 106 -9.19 -10.83 -8.84
N ARG A 107 -8.18 -9.96 -8.78
CA ARG A 107 -7.64 -9.27 -9.98
C ARG A 107 -6.97 -10.25 -10.93
N ILE A 108 -6.18 -11.18 -10.39
CA ILE A 108 -5.52 -12.23 -11.17
C ILE A 108 -6.57 -13.14 -11.81
N LEU A 109 -7.57 -13.60 -11.05
CA LEU A 109 -8.66 -14.43 -11.57
C LEU A 109 -9.46 -13.74 -12.67
N GLY A 110 -9.78 -12.46 -12.51
CA GLY A 110 -10.47 -11.69 -13.55
C GLY A 110 -9.63 -11.61 -14.83
N GLY A 111 -8.33 -11.33 -14.70
CA GLY A 111 -7.39 -11.32 -15.82
C GLY A 111 -7.36 -12.66 -16.57
N LEU A 112 -7.30 -13.78 -15.86
CA LEU A 112 -7.33 -15.13 -16.44
C LEU A 112 -8.66 -15.45 -17.13
N LYS A 113 -9.78 -14.92 -16.63
CA LYS A 113 -11.12 -15.09 -17.22
C LYS A 113 -11.46 -14.05 -18.29
N GLY A 114 -10.51 -13.20 -18.68
CA GLY A 114 -10.69 -12.23 -19.76
C GLY A 114 -11.50 -10.98 -19.40
N PHE A 115 -11.73 -10.69 -18.11
CA PHE A 115 -12.39 -9.45 -17.68
C PHE A 115 -11.52 -8.66 -16.70
N ALA A 116 -11.42 -7.35 -16.93
CA ALA A 116 -10.69 -6.47 -16.03
C ALA A 116 -11.53 -6.15 -14.78
N VAL A 117 -10.97 -6.42 -13.60
CA VAL A 117 -11.60 -6.01 -12.34
C VAL A 117 -11.32 -4.53 -12.12
N ALA A 118 -12.35 -3.69 -12.33
CA ALA A 118 -12.25 -2.26 -12.13
C ALA A 118 -11.96 -1.91 -10.66
N ALA A 119 -11.12 -0.90 -10.44
CA ALA A 119 -10.83 -0.42 -9.10
C ALA A 119 -12.05 0.28 -8.49
N LYS A 120 -12.61 -0.29 -7.42
CA LYS A 120 -13.69 0.32 -6.66
C LYS A 120 -13.23 1.52 -5.83
N PHE A 121 -14.14 2.45 -5.55
CA PHE A 121 -13.88 3.61 -4.69
C PHE A 121 -13.36 3.21 -3.30
N SER A 122 -13.92 2.15 -2.70
CA SER A 122 -13.45 1.61 -1.42
C SER A 122 -11.96 1.21 -1.44
N GLY A 123 -11.49 0.70 -2.58
CA GLY A 123 -10.08 0.35 -2.78
C GLY A 123 -9.18 1.59 -2.83
N LYS A 124 -9.64 2.68 -3.45
CA LYS A 124 -8.91 3.96 -3.47
C LYS A 124 -8.82 4.59 -2.07
N LEU A 125 -9.94 4.58 -1.34
CA LEU A 125 -10.00 5.10 0.02
C LEU A 125 -9.07 4.32 0.97
N LYS A 126 -9.02 3.00 0.82
CA LYS A 126 -8.08 2.13 1.55
C LYS A 126 -6.63 2.52 1.28
N THR A 127 -6.25 2.68 0.02
CA THR A 127 -4.87 3.06 -0.33
C THR A 127 -4.53 4.46 0.20
N ALA A 128 -5.43 5.44 0.05
CA ALA A 128 -5.21 6.81 0.55
C ALA A 128 -5.10 6.87 2.08
N SER A 129 -5.98 6.17 2.80
CA SER A 129 -5.91 6.13 4.28
C SER A 129 -4.63 5.47 4.77
N ARG A 130 -4.16 4.43 4.07
CA ARG A 130 -2.91 3.73 4.40
C ARG A 130 -1.68 4.62 4.18
N ALA A 131 -1.60 5.28 3.03
CA ALA A 131 -0.57 6.27 2.73
C ALA A 131 -0.51 7.34 3.84
N ALA A 132 -1.67 7.88 4.21
CA ALA A 132 -1.78 8.86 5.29
C ALA A 132 -1.29 8.31 6.64
N ALA A 133 -1.69 7.10 7.02
CA ALA A 133 -1.25 6.49 8.28
C ALA A 133 0.26 6.25 8.31
N VAL A 134 0.85 5.76 7.22
CA VAL A 134 2.30 5.59 7.10
C VAL A 134 3.01 6.95 7.26
N VAL A 135 2.55 7.98 6.55
CA VAL A 135 3.13 9.33 6.68
C VAL A 135 3.02 9.85 8.12
N ILE A 136 1.87 9.69 8.77
CA ILE A 136 1.67 10.09 10.18
C ILE A 136 2.67 9.39 11.10
N ILE A 137 2.87 8.08 10.95
CA ILE A 137 3.79 7.30 11.80
C ILE A 137 5.24 7.79 11.62
N PHE A 138 5.68 8.07 10.40
CA PHE A 138 7.02 8.59 10.14
C PHE A 138 7.19 10.03 10.64
N LEU A 139 6.17 10.87 10.50
CA LEU A 139 6.16 12.22 11.10
C LEU A 139 6.27 12.14 12.62
N ILE A 140 5.53 11.24 13.27
CA ILE A 140 5.64 10.99 14.71
C ILE A 140 7.05 10.55 15.09
N LYS A 141 7.67 9.66 14.29
CA LYS A 141 9.06 9.24 14.53
C LYS A 141 10.04 10.41 14.46
N ILE A 142 9.85 11.35 13.54
CA ILE A 142 10.63 12.60 13.47
C ILE A 142 10.36 13.48 14.70
N LEU A 143 9.09 13.67 15.07
CA LEU A 143 8.68 14.49 16.21
C LEU A 143 9.21 13.94 17.54
N LYS A 144 9.36 12.62 17.70
CA LYS A 144 9.99 11.99 18.87
C LYS A 144 11.46 12.41 19.08
N HIS A 145 12.15 12.89 18.04
CA HIS A 145 13.50 13.47 18.17
C HIS A 145 13.49 14.95 18.58
N THR A 146 12.32 15.58 18.69
CA THR A 146 12.14 16.97 19.10
C THR A 146 11.57 17.05 20.52
N SER A 147 11.59 18.24 21.13
CA SER A 147 11.04 18.46 22.48
C SER A 147 9.49 18.54 22.53
N ILE A 148 8.81 18.24 21.43
CA ILE A 148 7.33 18.25 21.37
C ILE A 148 6.81 17.00 22.10
N VAL A 149 5.78 17.15 22.95
CA VAL A 149 5.14 16.03 23.64
C VAL A 149 3.71 15.89 23.14
N LEU A 150 3.38 14.73 22.58
CA LEU A 150 2.05 14.38 22.06
C LEU A 150 1.68 12.94 22.47
N PRO A 151 0.40 12.57 22.47
CA PRO A 151 -0.06 11.20 22.69
C PRO A 151 0.24 10.33 21.45
N TYR A 152 1.53 10.03 21.23
CA TYR A 152 2.01 9.39 20.01
C TYR A 152 1.39 8.02 19.77
N ASN A 153 1.26 7.22 20.83
CA ASN A 153 0.78 5.84 20.71
C ASN A 153 -0.70 5.82 20.32
N GLU A 154 -1.51 6.71 20.88
CA GLU A 154 -2.92 6.88 20.57
C GLU A 154 -3.10 7.34 19.11
N ILE A 155 -2.33 8.34 18.68
CA ILE A 155 -2.41 8.84 17.29
C ILE A 155 -2.06 7.72 16.30
N ILE A 156 -0.99 6.97 16.56
CA ILE A 156 -0.60 5.82 15.72
C ILE A 156 -1.73 4.78 15.71
N TYR A 157 -2.20 4.37 16.87
CA TYR A 157 -3.24 3.35 17.01
C TYR A 157 -4.53 3.74 16.27
N TYR A 158 -5.03 4.96 16.47
CA TYR A 158 -6.25 5.41 15.81
C TYR A 158 -6.07 5.59 14.31
N SER A 159 -4.89 6.03 13.85
CA SER A 159 -4.61 6.10 12.41
C SER A 159 -4.67 4.70 11.75
N LEU A 160 -4.10 3.68 12.39
CA LEU A 160 -4.14 2.29 11.93
C LEU A 160 -5.53 1.67 12.06
N LEU A 161 -6.29 2.04 13.09
CA LEU A 161 -7.67 1.63 13.28
C LEU A 161 -8.56 2.12 12.12
N VAL A 162 -8.43 3.39 11.74
CA VAL A 162 -9.15 3.96 10.59
C VAL A 162 -8.83 3.19 9.31
N VAL A 163 -7.55 2.90 9.05
CA VAL A 163 -7.13 2.08 7.90
C VAL A 163 -7.77 0.69 7.95
N THR A 164 -7.80 0.07 9.13
CA THR A 164 -8.37 -1.27 9.32
C THR A 164 -9.87 -1.29 9.07
N ILE A 165 -10.61 -0.30 9.56
CA ILE A 165 -12.06 -0.15 9.33
C ILE A 165 -12.35 0.00 7.83
N ILE A 166 -11.62 0.88 7.14
CA ILE A 166 -11.76 1.07 5.68
C ILE A 166 -11.40 -0.21 4.92
N THR A 167 -10.40 -0.94 5.41
CA THR A 167 -9.97 -2.22 4.85
C THR A 167 -11.08 -3.27 4.95
N ILE A 168 -11.73 -3.40 6.10
CA ILE A 168 -12.88 -4.29 6.30
C ILE A 168 -14.04 -3.89 5.36
N TYR A 169 -14.38 -2.60 5.32
CA TYR A 169 -15.42 -2.11 4.40
C TYR A 169 -15.10 -2.46 2.94
N SER A 170 -13.84 -2.26 2.53
CA SER A 170 -13.41 -2.60 1.18
C SER A 170 -13.44 -4.10 0.91
N PHE A 171 -13.18 -4.95 1.90
CA PHE A 171 -13.29 -6.41 1.75
C PHE A 171 -14.73 -6.80 1.37
N PHE A 172 -15.72 -6.33 2.12
CA PHE A 172 -17.13 -6.60 1.84
C PHE A 172 -17.60 -6.03 0.50
N ASP A 173 -17.11 -4.84 0.13
CA ASP A 173 -17.41 -4.26 -1.19
C ASP A 173 -16.82 -5.11 -2.33
N TYR A 174 -15.69 -5.79 -2.15
CA TYR A 174 -15.12 -6.66 -3.20
C TYR A 174 -15.77 -8.06 -3.27
N MET A 175 -16.44 -8.54 -2.22
CA MET A 175 -17.06 -9.89 -2.21
C MET A 175 -18.02 -10.18 -3.38
N PRO A 176 -18.92 -9.27 -3.82
CA PRO A 176 -19.82 -9.52 -4.94
C PRO A 176 -19.13 -9.79 -6.28
N LEU A 177 -17.86 -9.42 -6.44
CA LEU A 177 -17.10 -9.69 -7.67
C LEU A 177 -16.81 -11.19 -7.86
N ILE A 178 -16.82 -11.98 -6.78
CA ILE A 178 -16.64 -13.44 -6.84
C ILE A 178 -17.91 -14.13 -7.33
N THR A 179 -19.08 -13.62 -6.98
CA THR A 179 -20.38 -14.28 -7.25
C THR A 179 -20.89 -14.05 -8.67
N GLY A 180 -20.08 -13.47 -9.57
CA GLY A 180 -20.44 -13.25 -10.97
C GLY A 180 -21.46 -12.13 -11.21
N LYS A 181 -21.85 -11.39 -10.16
CA LYS A 181 -22.61 -10.13 -10.32
C LYS A 181 -21.64 -9.05 -10.79
N SER A 182 -21.31 -9.08 -12.08
CA SER A 182 -20.77 -7.92 -12.79
C SER A 182 -21.71 -6.75 -12.52
N THR A 183 -21.29 -5.82 -11.69
CA THR A 183 -21.95 -4.53 -11.52
C THR A 183 -21.84 -3.80 -12.87
N LYS A 184 -22.78 -4.07 -13.76
CA LYS A 184 -23.20 -3.12 -14.79
C LYS A 184 -23.80 -1.93 -14.04
N LYS A 185 -23.00 -0.88 -13.86
CA LYS A 185 -23.46 0.51 -13.83
C LYS A 185 -22.38 1.35 -14.48
#